data_AF-A0A4Q0SZI1-F1
#
_entry.id   AF-A0A4Q0SZI1-F1
#
_cell.length_a   1.000
_cell.length_b   1.000
_cell.length_c   1.000
_cell.angle_alpha   90.00
_cell.angle_beta   90.00
_cell.angle_gamma   90.00
#
_symmetry.space_group_name_H-M   'P 1'
#
loop_
_entity.id
_entity.type
_entity.pdbx_description
1 polymer ?
#
loop_
_entity_poly.entity_id
_entity_poly.type
_entity_poly.pdbx_seq_one_letter_code
_entity_poly.pdbx_strand_id
1 'polypeptide(L)'
;MVALKWDNWDDFGFKTSFHAQLQIPGKKLLDLGIVKILRLEQEGGRTSLKERQNALQEDYCSLGQSLAYYEMLRKLGSWYRPYLEAMRDVVFSPIILNTFRSQTGFSNSLLRSSGAEIALDDGPKLFQDGHEVAPSGR
;
A
#
# COMPACT_ATOMS: atom_id res chain seq x y z
N MET A 1 7.92 -2.62 -11.36
CA MET A 1 6.56 -2.43 -11.94
C MET A 1 5.56 -3.13 -11.03
N VAL A 2 4.48 -2.44 -10.70
CA VAL A 2 3.37 -2.95 -9.88
C VAL A 2 2.17 -3.18 -10.80
N ALA A 3 1.52 -4.34 -10.66
CA ALA A 3 0.22 -4.61 -11.26
C ALA A 3 -0.86 -4.47 -10.19
N LEU A 4 -1.83 -3.60 -10.43
CA LEU A 4 -2.97 -3.32 -9.59
C LEU A 4 -4.21 -3.82 -10.31
N LYS A 5 -4.76 -4.93 -9.80
CA LYS A 5 -6.02 -5.46 -10.30
C LYS A 5 -7.13 -4.94 -9.44
N TRP A 6 -8.18 -4.47 -10.09
CA TRP A 6 -9.36 -3.99 -9.41
C TRP A 6 -10.03 -5.12 -8.63
N ASP A 7 -10.34 -4.84 -7.37
CA ASP A 7 -11.31 -5.61 -6.62
C ASP A 7 -12.66 -4.86 -6.68
N ASN A 8 -13.76 -5.55 -6.94
CA ASN A 8 -15.07 -4.92 -7.17
C ASN A 8 -15.78 -4.52 -5.86
N TRP A 9 -15.06 -4.49 -4.75
CA TRP A 9 -15.58 -4.16 -3.45
C TRP A 9 -15.97 -2.67 -3.34
N ASP A 10 -17.15 -2.42 -2.78
CA ASP A 10 -17.71 -1.08 -2.56
C ASP A 10 -17.70 -0.77 -1.07
N ASP A 11 -16.97 0.28 -0.68
CA ASP A 11 -16.84 0.76 0.69
C ASP A 11 -17.57 2.10 0.83
N PHE A 12 -18.86 2.05 1.17
CA PHE A 12 -19.71 3.24 1.36
C PHE A 12 -19.67 4.20 0.16
N GLY A 13 -19.69 3.66 -1.06
CA GLY A 13 -19.63 4.43 -2.30
C GLY A 13 -18.20 4.66 -2.80
N PHE A 14 -17.16 4.26 -2.07
CA PHE A 14 -15.77 4.29 -2.52
C PHE A 14 -15.33 2.93 -3.08
N LYS A 15 -14.69 2.93 -4.25
CA LYS A 15 -14.06 1.74 -4.83
C LYS A 15 -12.57 1.98 -4.93
N THR A 16 -11.90 1.76 -3.81
CA THR A 16 -10.47 2.03 -3.60
C THR A 16 -9.65 0.75 -3.49
N SER A 17 -10.26 -0.43 -3.53
CA SER A 17 -9.61 -1.72 -3.29
C SER A 17 -8.93 -2.26 -4.55
N PHE A 18 -7.67 -2.65 -4.40
CA PHE A 18 -6.87 -3.27 -5.44
C PHE A 18 -6.15 -4.50 -4.88
N HIS A 19 -6.04 -5.53 -5.71
CA HIS A 19 -5.11 -6.62 -5.50
C HIS A 19 -3.76 -6.27 -6.12
N ALA A 20 -2.72 -6.16 -5.27
CA ALA A 20 -1.40 -5.74 -5.69
C ALA A 20 -0.50 -6.95 -6.00
N GLN A 21 0.19 -6.87 -7.14
CA GLN A 21 1.23 -7.83 -7.51
C GLN A 21 2.51 -7.09 -7.92
N LEU A 22 3.67 -7.59 -7.50
CA LEU A 22 4.97 -6.98 -7.79
C LEU A 22 5.79 -7.83 -8.75
N GLN A 23 6.24 -7.21 -9.84
CA GLN A 23 7.19 -7.84 -10.76
C GLN A 23 8.63 -7.51 -10.32
N ILE A 24 9.36 -8.54 -9.89
CA ILE A 24 10.80 -8.49 -9.61
C ILE A 24 11.55 -9.18 -10.76
N PRO A 25 12.65 -8.60 -11.29
CA PRO A 25 13.45 -9.25 -12.33
C PRO A 25 13.94 -10.64 -11.91
N GLY A 26 13.82 -11.62 -12.81
CA GLY A 26 14.25 -13.00 -12.55
C GLY A 26 13.37 -13.79 -11.56
N LYS A 27 12.27 -13.20 -11.05
CA LYS A 27 11.31 -13.88 -10.17
C LYS A 27 9.92 -13.96 -10.81
N LYS A 28 9.12 -14.93 -10.34
CA LYS A 28 7.69 -14.96 -10.63
C LYS A 28 7.02 -13.71 -10.07
N LEU A 29 5.89 -13.34 -10.67
CA LEU A 29 5.04 -12.25 -10.17
C LEU A 29 4.64 -12.57 -8.73
N LEU A 30 4.98 -11.69 -7.81
CA LEU A 30 4.70 -11.88 -6.40
C LEU A 30 3.33 -11.30 -6.07
N ASP A 31 2.46 -12.12 -5.50
CA ASP A 31 1.20 -11.67 -4.94
C ASP A 31 1.44 -10.98 -3.60
N LEU A 32 0.98 -9.73 -3.47
CA LEU A 32 1.11 -8.98 -2.23
C LEU A 32 -0.19 -8.90 -1.42
N GLY A 33 -1.34 -9.26 -2.00
CA GLY A 33 -2.64 -9.07 -1.36
C GLY A 33 -3.25 -7.69 -1.57
N ILE A 34 -4.21 -7.35 -0.70
CA ILE A 34 -5.08 -6.19 -0.87
C ILE A 34 -4.42 -4.91 -0.36
N VAL A 35 -4.44 -3.89 -1.23
CA VAL A 35 -4.08 -2.51 -0.92
C VAL A 35 -5.26 -1.62 -1.29
N LYS A 36 -5.57 -0.64 -0.44
CA LYS A 36 -6.50 0.43 -0.81
C LYS A 36 -5.73 1.66 -1.26
N ILE A 37 -6.21 2.30 -2.32
CA ILE A 37 -5.59 3.50 -2.90
C ILE A 37 -6.65 4.59 -2.97
N LEU A 38 -6.34 5.76 -2.42
CA LEU A 38 -7.24 6.90 -2.36
C LEU A 38 -6.64 8.07 -3.12
N ARG A 39 -7.48 8.77 -3.89
CA ARG A 39 -7.11 10.07 -4.47
C ARG A 39 -7.49 11.20 -3.50
N LEU A 40 -6.67 12.24 -3.45
CA LEU A 40 -6.93 13.44 -2.65
C LEU A 40 -8.27 14.05 -3.10
N GLU A 41 -9.07 14.52 -2.13
CA GLU A 41 -10.40 15.11 -2.35
C GLU A 41 -11.37 14.16 -3.08
N GLN A 42 -11.13 12.85 -3.05
CA GLN A 42 -12.10 11.88 -3.54
C GLN A 42 -13.31 11.86 -2.61
N GLU A 43 -14.47 12.23 -3.13
CA GLU A 43 -15.75 12.24 -2.40
C GLU A 43 -16.53 10.92 -2.54
N GLY A 44 -16.09 10.05 -3.45
CA GLY A 44 -16.69 8.74 -3.70
C GLY A 44 -16.24 8.15 -5.02
N GLY A 45 -16.90 7.09 -5.45
CA GLY A 45 -16.66 6.43 -6.72
C GLY A 45 -15.32 5.68 -6.79
N ARG A 46 -14.90 5.42 -8.02
CA ARG A 46 -13.78 4.54 -8.34
C ARG A 46 -12.48 5.32 -8.51
N THR A 47 -11.41 4.85 -7.87
CA THR A 47 -10.08 5.49 -7.92
C THR A 47 -9.38 5.28 -9.28
N SER A 48 -9.59 6.19 -10.24
CA SER A 48 -9.11 6.00 -11.62
C SER A 48 -7.59 5.79 -11.74
N LEU A 49 -7.18 4.53 -11.97
CA LEU A 49 -5.79 4.13 -12.14
C LEU A 49 -5.67 3.12 -13.29
N LYS A 50 -4.54 3.21 -14.02
CA LYS A 50 -4.13 2.16 -14.96
C LYS A 50 -3.75 0.90 -14.18
N GLU A 51 -3.90 -0.27 -14.79
CA GLU A 51 -3.54 -1.54 -14.14
C GLU A 51 -2.05 -1.65 -13.82
N ARG A 52 -1.18 -1.00 -14.59
CA ARG A 52 0.27 -1.03 -14.38
C ARG A 52 0.76 0.31 -13.90
N GLN A 53 1.48 0.29 -12.78
CA GLN A 53 2.05 1.46 -12.14
C GLN A 53 3.56 1.29 -11.98
N ASN A 54 4.30 2.32 -12.35
CA ASN A 54 5.70 2.46 -11.95
C ASN A 54 5.81 3.23 -10.63
N ALA A 55 4.98 4.27 -10.48
CA ALA A 55 4.72 5.00 -9.25
C ALA A 55 3.33 5.64 -9.34
N LEU A 56 2.68 5.84 -8.21
CA LEU A 56 1.44 6.61 -8.12
C LEU A 56 1.75 8.11 -8.25
N GLN A 57 0.79 8.86 -8.80
CA GLN A 57 0.87 10.31 -8.87
C GLN A 57 0.74 10.93 -7.46
N GLU A 58 1.18 12.18 -7.33
CA GLU A 58 1.29 12.86 -6.02
C GLU A 58 -0.05 13.02 -5.29
N ASP A 59 -1.15 13.04 -6.03
CA ASP A 59 -2.51 13.14 -5.51
C ASP A 59 -3.09 11.80 -5.02
N TYR A 60 -2.29 10.73 -4.94
CA TYR A 60 -2.72 9.44 -4.39
C TYR A 60 -1.97 9.06 -3.11
N CYS A 61 -2.60 8.23 -2.27
CA CYS A 61 -1.94 7.49 -1.21
C CYS A 61 -2.41 6.03 -1.20
N SER A 62 -1.64 5.15 -0.55
CA SER A 62 -2.04 3.75 -0.36
C SER A 62 -1.93 3.27 1.07
N LEU A 63 -2.72 2.25 1.42
CA LEU A 63 -2.69 1.54 2.69
C LEU A 63 -2.95 0.04 2.48
N GLY A 64 -1.99 -0.80 2.86
CA GLY A 64 -2.16 -2.25 2.93
C GLY A 64 -3.23 -2.63 3.95
N GLN A 65 -4.07 -3.61 3.62
CA GLN A 65 -5.27 -3.93 4.42
C GLN A 65 -5.03 -4.98 5.53
N SER A 66 -3.77 -5.31 5.81
CA SER A 66 -3.38 -6.20 6.90
C SER A 66 -1.91 -5.98 7.27
N LEU A 67 -1.53 -6.32 8.51
CA LEU A 67 -0.12 -6.30 8.92
C LEU A 67 0.73 -7.29 8.09
N ALA A 68 0.15 -8.44 7.71
CA ALA A 68 0.81 -9.46 6.89
C ALA A 68 1.29 -8.93 5.53
N TYR A 69 0.58 -7.96 4.95
CA TYR A 69 1.01 -7.25 3.74
C TYR A 69 2.41 -6.62 3.93
N TYR A 70 2.60 -5.91 5.05
CA TYR A 70 3.85 -5.22 5.37
C TYR A 70 4.96 -6.19 5.80
N GLU A 71 4.63 -7.24 6.55
CA GLU A 71 5.60 -8.29 6.90
C GLU A 71 6.17 -8.97 5.66
N MET A 72 5.32 -9.27 4.67
CA MET A 72 5.78 -9.88 3.43
C MET A 72 6.57 -8.88 2.58
N LEU A 73 6.19 -7.61 2.53
CA LEU A 73 7.03 -6.58 1.89
C LEU A 73 8.42 -6.52 2.55
N ARG A 74 8.49 -6.53 3.88
CA ARG A 74 9.78 -6.52 4.61
C ARG A 74 10.67 -7.71 4.23
N LYS A 75 10.09 -8.89 4.00
CA LYS A 75 10.80 -10.10 3.53
C LYS A 75 11.41 -9.96 2.12
N LEU A 76 11.06 -8.92 1.36
CA LEU A 76 11.62 -8.67 0.04
C LEU A 76 12.98 -7.96 0.07
N GLY A 77 13.49 -7.59 1.25
CA GLY A 77 14.79 -6.93 1.38
C GLY A 77 14.82 -5.60 0.65
N SER A 78 15.84 -5.34 -0.17
CA SER A 78 16.02 -4.05 -0.86
C SER A 78 14.85 -3.61 -1.77
N TRP A 79 13.91 -4.50 -2.08
CA TRP A 79 12.73 -4.20 -2.90
C TRP A 79 11.57 -3.53 -2.15
N TYR A 80 11.51 -3.63 -0.81
CA TYR A 80 10.35 -3.11 -0.06
C TYR A 80 10.27 -1.57 -0.14
N ARG A 81 11.41 -0.89 0.00
CA ARG A 81 11.46 0.57 0.07
C ARG A 81 11.06 1.22 -1.26
N PRO A 82 11.65 0.85 -2.41
CA PRO A 82 11.20 1.37 -3.70
C PRO A 82 9.73 1.09 -3.99
N TYR A 83 9.21 -0.05 -3.53
CA TYR A 83 7.80 -0.37 -3.67
C TYR A 83 6.90 0.58 -2.86
N LEU A 84 7.15 0.73 -1.56
CA LEU A 84 6.34 1.57 -0.67
C LEU A 84 6.41 3.06 -1.07
N GLU A 85 7.57 3.53 -1.52
CA GLU A 85 7.76 4.88 -2.04
C GLU A 85 6.97 5.08 -3.35
N ALA A 86 7.09 4.15 -4.30
CA ALA A 86 6.34 4.19 -5.56
C ALA A 86 4.81 4.12 -5.33
N MET A 87 4.38 3.38 -4.31
CA MET A 87 2.97 3.25 -3.94
C MET A 87 2.47 4.38 -3.04
N ARG A 88 3.30 5.36 -2.68
CA ARG A 88 2.90 6.48 -1.81
C ARG A 88 2.21 5.98 -0.53
N ASP A 89 2.82 4.99 0.10
CA ASP A 89 2.24 4.27 1.23
C ASP A 89 2.26 5.11 2.53
N VAL A 90 1.13 5.16 3.22
CA VAL A 90 0.94 5.99 4.42
C VAL A 90 1.60 5.43 5.68
N VAL A 91 1.82 4.12 5.74
CA VAL A 91 2.57 3.47 6.83
C VAL A 91 4.06 3.83 6.74
N PHE A 92 4.57 3.95 5.52
CA PHE A 92 5.98 4.25 5.28
C PHE A 92 6.32 5.74 5.28
N SER A 93 5.35 6.63 5.01
CA SER A 93 5.57 8.07 4.92
C SER A 93 4.60 8.87 5.80
N PRO A 94 5.07 9.35 6.97
CA PRO A 94 4.26 10.21 7.86
C PRO A 94 3.77 11.50 7.18
N ILE A 95 4.52 12.01 6.20
CA ILE A 95 4.15 13.19 5.42
C ILE A 95 2.88 12.89 4.60
N ILE A 96 2.83 11.76 3.91
CA ILE A 96 1.65 11.37 3.12
C ILE A 96 0.47 11.07 4.05
N LEU A 97 0.70 10.38 5.17
CA LEU A 97 -0.34 10.15 6.18
C LEU A 97 -0.96 11.47 6.64
N ASN A 98 -0.14 12.47 6.99
CA ASN A 98 -0.65 13.77 7.45
C ASN A 98 -1.48 14.51 6.40
N THR A 99 -1.14 14.37 5.11
CA THR A 99 -1.92 14.96 4.01
C THR A 99 -3.29 14.31 3.85
N PHE A 100 -3.39 12.99 4.07
CA PHE A 100 -4.61 12.24 3.76
C PHE A 100 -5.49 11.92 4.98
N ARG A 101 -4.97 11.97 6.21
CA ARG A 101 -5.69 11.52 7.41
C ARG A 101 -7.02 12.24 7.69
N SER A 102 -7.21 13.46 7.18
CA SER A 102 -8.44 14.24 7.31
C SER A 102 -9.45 14.01 6.17
N GLN A 103 -9.08 13.26 5.13
CA GLN A 103 -9.95 12.98 3.99
C GLN A 103 -11.06 12.01 4.40
N THR A 104 -12.29 12.29 3.99
CA THR A 104 -13.44 11.41 4.26
C THR A 104 -13.22 9.98 3.73
N GLY A 105 -12.62 9.83 2.55
CA GLY A 105 -12.29 8.53 1.99
C GLY A 105 -11.24 7.76 2.80
N PHE A 106 -10.42 8.45 3.61
CA PHE A 106 -9.40 7.81 4.44
C PHE A 106 -10.04 7.06 5.61
N SER A 107 -10.92 7.72 6.37
CA SER A 107 -11.64 7.08 7.47
C SER A 107 -12.68 6.08 6.96
N ASN A 108 -13.46 6.44 5.94
CA ASN A 108 -14.62 5.64 5.54
C ASN A 108 -14.25 4.44 4.66
N SER A 109 -13.12 4.52 3.94
CA SER A 109 -12.66 3.43 3.09
C SER A 109 -11.36 2.81 3.58
N LEU A 110 -10.25 3.58 3.63
CA LEU A 110 -8.92 3.02 3.90
C LEU A 110 -8.83 2.35 5.28
N LEU A 111 -9.41 2.96 6.31
CA LEU A 111 -9.42 2.46 7.69
C LEU A 111 -10.70 1.71 8.08
N ARG A 112 -11.54 1.28 7.13
CA ARG A 112 -12.83 0.64 7.43
C ARG A 112 -12.71 -0.70 8.18
N SER A 113 -11.54 -1.33 8.15
CA SER A 113 -11.31 -2.64 8.76
C SER A 113 -10.28 -2.57 9.88
N SER A 114 -10.47 -3.38 10.92
CA SER A 114 -9.49 -3.52 12.01
C SER A 114 -8.12 -3.96 11.50
N GLY A 115 -8.07 -4.75 10.41
CA GLY A 115 -6.82 -5.13 9.77
C GLY A 115 -6.04 -3.94 9.21
N ALA A 116 -6.74 -2.94 8.66
CA ALA A 116 -6.13 -1.70 8.17
C ALA A 116 -5.69 -0.78 9.32
N GLU A 117 -6.47 -0.69 10.39
CA GLU A 117 -6.10 0.04 11.61
C GLU A 117 -4.81 -0.54 12.24
N ILE A 118 -4.78 -1.85 12.45
CA ILE A 118 -3.59 -2.55 12.95
C ILE A 118 -2.39 -2.32 12.02
N ALA A 119 -2.61 -2.39 10.71
CA ALA A 119 -1.54 -2.17 9.74
C ALA A 119 -0.99 -0.73 9.81
N LEU A 120 -1.86 0.27 9.99
CA LEU A 120 -1.45 1.67 10.14
C LEU A 120 -0.64 1.88 11.42
N ASP A 121 -1.06 1.28 12.53
CA ASP A 121 -0.46 1.49 13.85
C ASP A 121 0.83 0.69 14.07
N ASP A 122 0.86 -0.57 13.63
CA ASP A 122 1.99 -1.49 13.87
C ASP A 122 2.95 -1.60 12.68
N GLY A 123 2.47 -1.36 11.46
CA GLY A 123 3.28 -1.43 10.24
C GLY A 123 4.56 -0.59 10.28
N PRO A 124 4.57 0.66 10.80
CA PRO A 124 5.77 1.48 10.85
C PRO A 124 6.93 0.83 11.61
N LYS A 125 6.63 0.05 12.66
CA LYS A 125 7.62 -0.63 13.51
C LYS A 125 8.46 -1.63 12.71
N LEU A 126 7.89 -2.23 11.65
CA LEU A 126 8.59 -3.19 10.79
C LEU A 126 9.75 -2.57 9.98
N PHE A 127 9.76 -1.24 9.86
CA PHE A 127 10.70 -0.49 9.02
C PHE A 127 11.60 0.47 9.80
N GLN A 128 11.42 0.56 11.12
CA GLN A 128 12.23 1.40 12.01
C GLN A 128 13.60 0.78 12.35
N ASP A 129 13.77 -0.53 12.14
CA ASP A 129 15.02 -1.22 12.46
C ASP A 129 16.02 -1.22 11.29
N GLY A 130 17.06 -0.42 11.46
CA GLY A 130 18.29 -0.39 10.65
C GLY A 130 19.21 -1.60 10.82
N HIS A 131 18.68 -2.81 11.04
CA HIS A 131 19.45 -4.04 10.89
C HIS A 131 19.17 -4.67 9.54
N GLU A 132 20.02 -4.30 8.59
CA GLU A 132 20.29 -5.06 7.39
C GLU A 132 20.75 -6.47 7.82
N VAL A 133 19.85 -7.45 7.80
CA VAL A 133 20.27 -8.85 7.85
C VAL A 133 20.93 -9.11 6.50
N ALA A 134 22.27 -9.02 6.48
CA ALA A 134 23.06 -9.42 5.33
C ALA A 134 22.58 -10.80 4.85
N PRO A 135 22.41 -11.02 3.54
CA PRO A 135 22.01 -12.33 3.06
C PRO A 135 23.08 -13.33 3.50
N SER A 136 22.68 -14.32 4.29
CA SER A 136 23.53 -15.47 4.61
C SER A 136 23.96 -16.10 3.31
N GLY A 137 25.26 -16.03 3.03
CA GLY A 137 25.85 -16.61 1.83
C GLY A 137 25.52 -18.09 1.71
N ARG A 138 25.21 -18.50 0.48
CA ARG A 138 25.53 -19.82 -0.04
C ARG A 138 26.19 -19.62 -1.40
#